data_AF-A0A6P8H238-F1
#
_entry.id   AF-A0A6P8H238-F1
#
_cell.length_a   1.000
_cell.length_b   1.000
_cell.length_c   1.000
_cell.angle_alpha   90.00
_cell.angle_beta   90.00
_cell.angle_gamma   90.00
#
_symmetry.space_group_name_H-M   'P 1'
#
loop_
_entity.id
_entity.type
_entity.pdbx_description
1 polymer ?
#
loop_
_entity_poly.entity_id
_entity_poly.type
_entity_poly.pdbx_seq_one_letter_code
_entity_poly.pdbx_strand_id
1 'polypeptide(L)'
;MYDGSSSESESDNEDQSDTEDEAPLTPYQGKRRVFGEFRCSSCNRLWQSGNSWANAGQKCKMCDIMVYPYKQRRLHRRDSESDSHSDSVSDDENFIDESKPHLQHLCEKCMQLGYSCRDVID
;
A
#
# COMPACT_ATOMS: atom_id res chain seq x y z
N MET A 1 -31.59 22.85 -57.33
CA MET A 1 -30.75 23.39 -56.25
C MET A 1 -31.47 23.16 -54.93
N TYR A 2 -31.06 22.10 -54.22
CA TYR A 2 -31.21 21.75 -52.78
C TYR A 2 -30.76 20.28 -52.74
N ASP A 3 -29.49 19.96 -52.43
CA ASP A 3 -28.87 19.91 -51.09
C ASP A 3 -29.75 19.05 -50.16
N GLY A 4 -29.45 17.76 -49.94
CA GLY A 4 -28.32 17.30 -49.15
C GLY A 4 -28.88 16.63 -47.88
N SER A 5 -28.05 15.79 -47.24
CA SER A 5 -28.27 15.12 -45.95
C SER A 5 -28.90 13.73 -46.04
N SER A 6 -28.07 12.68 -46.09
CA SER A 6 -27.20 12.14 -45.04
C SER A 6 -27.94 11.12 -44.19
N SER A 7 -27.69 9.87 -44.53
CA SER A 7 -27.82 8.69 -43.69
C SER A 7 -27.03 8.88 -42.40
N GLU A 8 -27.73 9.05 -41.28
CA GLU A 8 -27.13 8.97 -39.95
C GLU A 8 -27.18 7.50 -39.51
N SER A 9 -26.04 6.82 -39.66
CA SER A 9 -25.78 5.57 -38.97
C SER A 9 -25.27 5.92 -37.58
N GLU A 10 -26.13 5.80 -36.57
CA GLU A 10 -25.73 5.81 -35.17
C GLU A 10 -24.99 4.51 -34.87
N SER A 11 -23.66 4.58 -34.86
CA SER A 11 -22.82 3.52 -34.32
C SER A 11 -22.58 3.85 -32.84
N ASP A 12 -23.34 3.20 -31.96
CA ASP A 12 -23.07 3.12 -30.53
C ASP A 12 -21.70 2.43 -30.33
N ASN A 13 -20.66 3.24 -30.12
CA ASN A 13 -19.41 2.74 -29.57
C ASN A 13 -19.59 2.61 -28.06
N GLU A 14 -20.07 1.45 -27.62
CA GLU A 14 -19.92 1.02 -26.23
C GLU A 14 -18.41 0.90 -25.96
N ASP A 15 -17.86 1.87 -25.24
CA ASP A 15 -16.54 1.82 -24.63
C ASP A 15 -16.55 0.74 -23.54
N GLN A 16 -16.50 -0.51 -23.98
CA GLN A 16 -16.22 -1.67 -23.14
C GLN A 16 -14.72 -1.63 -22.82
N SER A 17 -14.35 -0.74 -21.88
CA SER A 17 -13.10 -0.88 -21.16
C SER A 17 -13.23 -2.09 -20.24
N ASP A 18 -13.08 -3.28 -20.81
CA ASP A 18 -12.81 -4.50 -20.06
C ASP A 18 -11.67 -4.19 -19.08
N THR A 19 -11.98 -4.27 -17.79
CA THR A 19 -11.02 -4.05 -16.72
C THR A 19 -9.93 -5.10 -16.83
N GLU A 20 -8.83 -4.74 -17.47
CA GLU A 20 -7.64 -5.57 -17.59
C GLU A 20 -7.19 -5.98 -16.18
N ASP A 21 -6.95 -7.29 -16.00
CA ASP A 21 -6.37 -7.89 -14.79
C ASP A 21 -4.97 -7.30 -14.56
N GLU A 22 -4.91 -6.10 -13.96
CA GLU A 22 -3.67 -5.46 -13.55
C GLU A 22 -2.94 -6.36 -12.55
N ALA A 23 -1.70 -6.71 -12.89
CA ALA A 23 -0.88 -7.57 -12.05
C ALA A 23 -0.71 -6.94 -10.65
N PRO A 24 -0.72 -7.75 -9.57
CA PRO A 24 -0.60 -7.24 -8.22
C PRO A 24 0.73 -6.50 -8.02
N LEU A 25 0.67 -5.27 -7.50
CA LEU A 25 1.85 -4.43 -7.23
C LEU A 25 2.65 -4.90 -6.00
N THR A 26 2.03 -5.74 -5.16
CA THR A 26 2.63 -6.21 -3.91
C THR A 26 2.40 -7.71 -3.69
N PRO A 27 3.31 -8.43 -2.99
CA PRO A 27 3.12 -9.86 -2.73
C PRO A 27 1.88 -10.21 -1.88
N TYR A 28 1.48 -9.32 -0.96
CA TYR A 28 0.29 -9.50 -0.14
C TYR A 28 -0.94 -8.87 -0.81
N GLN A 29 -2.07 -9.60 -0.82
CA GLN A 29 -3.33 -9.19 -1.43
C GLN A 29 -4.53 -9.25 -0.46
N GLY A 30 -4.26 -9.26 0.85
CA GLY A 30 -5.32 -9.25 1.86
C GLY A 30 -5.76 -7.83 2.24
N LYS A 31 -6.79 -7.75 3.08
CA LYS A 31 -7.41 -6.48 3.48
C LYS A 31 -6.68 -5.76 4.60
N ARG A 32 -5.91 -6.49 5.42
CA ARG A 32 -5.33 -6.00 6.67
C ARG A 32 -3.96 -5.39 6.47
N ARG A 33 -3.56 -4.47 7.36
CA ARG A 33 -2.14 -4.05 7.39
C ARG A 33 -1.22 -5.20 7.81
N VAL A 34 -0.05 -5.20 7.21
CA VAL A 34 1.01 -6.19 7.39
C VAL A 34 2.36 -5.49 7.62
N PHE A 35 3.35 -6.25 8.09
CA PHE A 35 4.75 -5.85 8.05
C PHE A 35 5.24 -5.89 6.61
N GLY A 36 5.92 -4.85 6.14
CA GLY A 36 6.52 -4.79 4.81
C GLY A 36 8.01 -4.47 4.86
N GLU A 37 8.80 -5.13 4.01
CA GLU A 37 10.20 -4.82 3.73
C GLU A 37 10.31 -4.16 2.36
N PHE A 38 11.07 -3.07 2.28
CA PHE A 38 11.15 -2.18 1.12
C PHE A 38 12.60 -2.00 0.69
N ARG A 39 12.82 -1.89 -0.62
CA ARG A 39 14.12 -1.59 -1.23
C ARG A 39 13.94 -0.54 -2.30
N CYS A 40 14.50 0.65 -2.11
CA CYS A 40 14.47 1.68 -3.14
C CYS A 40 15.35 1.24 -4.33
N SER A 41 14.80 1.24 -5.54
CA SER A 41 15.53 0.90 -6.77
C SER A 41 16.55 1.98 -7.15
N SER A 42 16.34 3.24 -6.75
CA SER A 42 17.22 4.36 -7.06
C SER A 42 18.42 4.47 -6.11
N CYS A 43 18.18 4.48 -4.79
CA CYS A 43 19.26 4.65 -3.80
C CYS A 43 19.65 3.39 -3.02
N ASN A 44 19.04 2.24 -3.32
CA ASN A 44 19.27 0.94 -2.66
C ASN A 44 19.01 0.92 -1.14
N ARG A 45 18.45 1.99 -0.56
CA ARG A 45 18.07 2.02 0.87
C ARG A 45 17.02 0.94 1.14
N LEU A 46 17.24 0.21 2.23
CA LEU A 46 16.29 -0.74 2.79
C LEU A 46 15.58 -0.13 3.99
N TRP A 47 14.30 -0.43 4.16
CA TRP A 47 13.56 -0.11 5.38
C TRP A 47 12.40 -1.07 5.58
N GLN A 48 11.87 -1.05 6.80
CA GLN A 48 10.77 -1.88 7.23
C GLN A 48 9.63 -1.00 7.76
N SER A 49 8.39 -1.47 7.65
CA SER A 49 7.23 -0.71 8.11
C SER A 49 6.05 -1.61 8.44
N GLY A 50 5.43 -1.36 9.58
CA GLY A 50 4.17 -2.00 10.02
C GLY A 50 2.89 -1.43 9.42
N ASN A 51 3.02 -0.52 8.47
CA ASN A 51 1.88 0.14 7.81
C ASN A 51 1.91 -0.20 6.31
N SER A 52 2.18 -1.48 6.00
CA SER A 52 2.17 -2.00 4.64
C SER A 52 0.79 -2.59 4.31
N TRP A 53 0.30 -2.36 3.10
CA TRP A 53 -1.03 -2.80 2.63
C TRP A 53 -0.89 -3.49 1.27
N ALA A 54 -1.93 -4.22 0.87
CA ALA A 54 -2.03 -4.70 -0.51
C ALA A 54 -2.07 -3.51 -1.48
N ASN A 55 -1.28 -3.61 -2.55
CA ASN A 55 -1.20 -2.67 -3.67
C ASN A 55 -0.93 -1.21 -3.25
N ALA A 56 -0.18 -1.02 -2.17
CA ALA A 56 0.22 0.31 -1.69
C ALA A 56 1.70 0.34 -1.30
N GLY A 57 2.39 1.40 -1.71
CA GLY A 57 3.80 1.65 -1.45
C GLY A 57 4.07 2.67 -0.34
N GLN A 58 5.37 2.90 -0.14
CA GLN A 58 5.88 4.01 0.66
C GLN A 58 6.91 4.81 -0.16
N LYS A 59 6.81 6.13 -0.11
CA LYS A 59 7.77 7.03 -0.72
C LYS A 59 9.13 6.90 -0.03
N CYS A 60 10.18 6.75 -0.84
CA CYS A 60 11.53 6.78 -0.34
C CYS A 60 11.86 8.19 0.18
N LYS A 61 12.26 8.32 1.46
CA LYS A 61 12.63 9.62 2.06
C LYS A 61 13.70 10.43 1.31
N MET A 62 14.58 9.77 0.56
CA MET A 62 15.64 10.46 -0.18
C MET A 62 15.29 10.76 -1.63
N CYS A 63 14.59 9.83 -2.29
CA CYS A 63 14.33 9.91 -3.73
C CYS A 63 12.94 10.45 -4.06
N ASP A 64 12.03 10.50 -3.08
CA ASP A 64 10.60 10.84 -3.23
C ASP A 64 9.82 9.97 -4.25
N ILE A 65 10.39 8.84 -4.68
CA ILE A 65 9.71 7.86 -5.55
C ILE A 65 8.89 6.88 -4.72
N MET A 66 7.78 6.40 -5.28
CA MET A 66 6.97 5.35 -4.67
C MET A 66 7.71 4.01 -4.74
N VAL A 67 7.79 3.32 -3.60
CA VAL A 67 8.43 2.00 -3.50
C VAL A 67 7.44 1.02 -2.90
N TYR A 68 7.17 -0.05 -3.63
CA TYR A 68 6.32 -1.14 -3.17
C TYR A 68 7.14 -2.15 -2.36
N PRO A 69 6.55 -2.77 -1.32
CA PRO A 69 7.25 -3.76 -0.52
C PRO A 69 7.56 -5.00 -1.37
N TYR A 70 8.80 -5.47 -1.31
CA TYR A 70 9.19 -6.71 -1.98
C TYR A 70 8.84 -7.95 -1.15
N LYS A 71 8.52 -7.77 0.14
CA LYS A 71 8.12 -8.84 1.06
C LYS A 71 7.15 -8.31 2.10
N GLN A 72 6.09 -9.06 2.37
CA GLN A 72 5.05 -8.70 3.35
C GLN A 72 4.69 -9.89 4.23
N ARG A 73 4.55 -9.66 5.54
CA ARG A 73 4.33 -10.70 6.55
C ARG A 73 3.36 -10.23 7.63
N ARG A 74 2.66 -11.16 8.27
CA ARG A 74 1.69 -10.82 9.34
C ARG A 74 2.36 -10.04 10.47
N LEU A 75 1.65 -9.03 10.97
CA LEU A 75 2.03 -8.31 12.18
C LEU A 75 1.82 -9.20 13.40
N HIS A 76 2.85 -9.38 14.22
CA HIS A 76 2.68 -9.92 15.56
C HIS A 76 2.35 -8.74 16.47
N ARG A 77 1.08 -8.59 16.84
CA ARG A 77 0.72 -7.73 17.95
C ARG A 77 1.01 -8.50 19.23
N ARG A 78 1.57 -7.83 20.24
CA ARG A 78 1.44 -8.34 21.61
C ARG A 78 -0.03 -8.18 21.95
N ASP A 79 -0.82 -9.19 21.66
CA ASP A 79 -2.18 -9.26 22.18
C ASP A 79 -2.01 -9.24 23.72
N SER A 80 -2.43 -8.14 24.31
CA SER A 80 -2.28 -7.85 25.73
C SER A 80 -3.07 -8.87 26.55
N GLU A 81 -2.37 -9.62 27.41
CA GLU A 81 -2.71 -9.95 28.82
C GLU A 81 -1.98 -11.21 29.33
N SER A 82 -0.65 -11.19 29.42
CA SER A 82 0.15 -11.79 30.53
C SER A 82 1.62 -11.51 30.26
N ASP A 83 2.44 -11.51 31.31
CA ASP A 83 3.89 -11.44 31.24
C ASP A 83 4.49 -10.04 31.02
N SER A 84 4.21 -9.20 32.02
CA SER A 84 5.30 -8.56 32.76
C SER A 84 6.46 -9.55 32.97
N HIS A 85 7.69 -9.10 32.67
CA HIS A 85 9.01 -9.74 32.78
C HIS A 85 9.62 -10.21 31.45
N SER A 86 10.27 -9.27 30.75
CA SER A 86 11.58 -9.58 30.18
C SER A 86 12.34 -8.30 29.87
N ASP A 87 13.39 -8.03 30.64
CA ASP A 87 14.54 -7.20 30.26
C ASP A 87 15.36 -7.85 29.11
N SER A 88 14.73 -8.69 28.28
CA SER A 88 15.32 -9.24 27.07
C SER A 88 14.96 -8.32 25.91
N VAL A 89 15.97 -7.64 25.39
CA VAL A 89 15.99 -7.17 24.00
C VAL A 89 15.67 -8.36 23.09
N SER A 90 14.40 -8.56 22.77
CA SER A 90 13.99 -9.63 21.86
C SER A 90 14.35 -9.19 20.43
N ASP A 91 15.32 -9.88 19.83
CA ASP A 91 15.65 -9.91 18.39
C ASP A 91 14.45 -10.37 17.51
N ASP A 92 13.21 -10.03 17.86
CA ASP A 92 12.05 -10.31 17.01
C ASP A 92 11.93 -9.20 15.96
N GLU A 93 12.46 -9.50 14.77
CA GLU A 93 12.50 -8.64 13.57
C GLU A 93 11.11 -8.15 13.10
N ASN A 94 10.01 -8.59 13.72
CA ASN A 94 8.64 -8.23 13.35
C ASN A 94 7.94 -7.35 14.38
N PHE A 95 8.60 -7.05 15.50
CA PHE A 95 8.06 -6.15 16.51
C PHE A 95 8.06 -4.70 15.99
N ILE A 96 6.88 -4.10 15.90
CA ILE A 96 6.74 -2.69 15.52
C ILE A 96 6.29 -1.89 16.72
N ASP A 97 7.14 -0.93 17.07
CA ASP A 97 6.80 0.11 18.02
C ASP A 97 5.72 1.03 17.44
N GLU A 98 4.46 0.79 17.82
CA GLU A 98 3.31 1.56 17.38
C GLU A 98 3.34 3.02 17.88
N SER A 99 4.13 3.31 18.92
CA SER A 99 4.31 4.68 19.43
C SER A 99 5.08 5.57 18.48
N LYS A 100 5.90 5.00 17.58
CA LYS A 100 6.65 5.78 16.59
C LYS A 100 5.69 6.47 15.61
N PRO A 101 5.93 7.76 15.29
CA PRO A 101 5.06 8.52 14.41
C PRO A 101 5.02 7.89 13.02
N HIS A 102 3.80 7.61 12.54
CA HIS A 102 3.59 7.17 11.18
C HIS A 102 3.73 8.36 10.23
N LEU A 103 4.69 8.27 9.29
CA LEU A 103 4.91 9.30 8.28
C LEU A 103 3.85 9.20 7.17
N GLN A 104 2.66 9.73 7.46
CA GLN A 104 1.48 9.64 6.57
C GLN A 104 1.76 10.17 5.15
N HIS A 105 2.50 11.27 5.02
CA HIS A 105 2.86 11.87 3.72
C HIS A 105 3.76 10.99 2.84
N LEU A 106 4.35 9.93 3.41
CA LEU A 106 5.11 8.93 2.64
C LEU A 106 4.30 7.67 2.39
N CYS A 107 3.15 7.47 3.03
CA CYS A 107 2.36 6.26 2.91
C CYS A 107 1.29 6.44 1.84
N GLU A 108 1.35 5.62 0.78
CA GLU A 108 0.37 5.70 -0.30
C GLU A 108 -1.06 5.48 0.18
N LYS A 109 -1.25 4.51 1.09
CA LYS A 109 -2.56 4.26 1.69
C LYS A 109 -3.10 5.48 2.43
N CYS A 110 -2.26 6.20 3.18
CA CYS A 110 -2.69 7.44 3.84
C CYS A 110 -3.02 8.56 2.84
N MET A 111 -2.22 8.69 1.78
CA MET A 111 -2.47 9.66 0.72
C MET A 111 -3.81 9.40 0.01
N GLN A 112 -4.14 8.14 -0.25
CA GLN A 112 -5.43 7.73 -0.84
C GLN A 112 -6.60 7.96 0.12
N LEU A 113 -6.42 7.68 1.43
CA LEU A 113 -7.47 7.83 2.43
C LEU A 113 -7.72 9.30 2.83
N GLY A 114 -6.70 10.15 2.75
CA GLY A 114 -6.72 11.50 3.33
C GLY A 114 -6.57 11.53 4.86
N TYR A 115 -6.37 10.38 5.50
CA TYR A 115 -6.13 10.24 6.95
C TYR A 115 -5.18 9.07 7.24
N SER A 116 -4.81 8.90 8.51
CA SER A 116 -3.91 7.83 8.97
C SER A 116 -4.48 6.43 8.71
N CYS A 117 -3.72 5.60 7.99
CA CYS A 117 -4.12 4.22 7.73
C CYS A 117 -4.12 3.35 9.01
N ARG A 118 -3.57 3.81 10.13
CA ARG A 118 -3.64 3.09 11.41
C ARG A 118 -5.05 3.05 11.99
N ASP A 119 -5.90 3.98 11.58
CA ASP A 119 -7.27 4.13 12.07
C ASP A 119 -8.28 3.31 11.24
N VAL A 120 -7.81 2.64 10.18
CA VAL A 120 -8.61 1.69 9.42
C VAL A 120 -8.84 0.45 10.28
N ILE A 121 -10.11 0.23 10.63
CA ILE A 121 -10.58 -0.96 11.33
C ILE A 121 -10.81 -2.06 10.27
N ASP A 122 -10.18 -3.22 10.47
CA ASP A 122 -10.39 -4.43 9.66
C ASP A 122 -11.58 -5.26 10.14
#